data_AF-A0AAU5UC09-F1
#
_entry.id   AF-A0AAU5UC09-F1
#
_cell.length_a   1.000
_cell.length_b   1.000
_cell.length_c   1.000
_cell.angle_alpha   90.00
_cell.angle_beta   90.00
_cell.angle_gamma   90.00
#
_symmetry.space_group_name_H-M   'P 1'
#
loop_
_entity.id
_entity.type
_entity.pdbx_description
1 polymer ?
#
loop_
_entity_poly.entity_id
_entity_poly.type
_entity_poly.pdbx_seq_one_letter_code
_entity_poly.pdbx_strand_id
1 'polypeptide(L)'
;MNNNDPRPLFVRALDQAQQLVDTTGPDNLDLPTPCDEYDVSTLLGHLLTVIARIDLALRGGDPLTIPVVTTGVDDVPAAWKERRVSLDDTLADDAVLGRICKLPWGTFPGAAAIGAYTGELATHAWDLAKATGRLDQLDQDLAAQVLPMVRRFVPAEGRGGHIPFAAVVPVADDAAPYDQLAGWQGRQP
;
A
#
# COMPACT_ATOMS: atom_id res chain seq x y z
N MET A 1 -5.42 -23.39 -13.60
CA MET A 1 -4.74 -22.12 -13.26
C MET A 1 -5.45 -21.58 -12.03
N ASN A 2 -4.76 -21.43 -10.90
CA ASN A 2 -5.39 -20.93 -9.67
C ASN A 2 -5.82 -19.47 -9.90
N ASN A 3 -7.11 -19.24 -10.06
CA ASN A 3 -7.71 -17.92 -10.29
C ASN A 3 -7.67 -17.00 -9.03
N ASN A 4 -6.78 -17.29 -8.08
CA ASN A 4 -6.73 -16.76 -6.72
C ASN A 4 -5.30 -16.41 -6.24
N ASP A 5 -4.28 -16.45 -7.10
CA ASP A 5 -2.93 -16.00 -6.71
C ASP A 5 -2.89 -14.46 -6.64
N PRO A 6 -2.62 -13.86 -5.46
CA PRO A 6 -2.64 -12.41 -5.30
C PRO A 6 -1.35 -11.72 -5.79
N ARG A 7 -0.28 -12.49 -6.07
CA ARG A 7 1.05 -11.94 -6.40
C ARG A 7 1.06 -11.05 -7.65
N PRO A 8 0.37 -11.39 -8.76
CA PRO A 8 0.40 -10.53 -9.95
C PRO A 8 -0.18 -9.12 -9.71
N LEU A 9 -1.24 -9.01 -8.90
CA LEU A 9 -1.83 -7.72 -8.56
C LEU A 9 -0.93 -6.94 -7.60
N PHE A 10 -0.31 -7.63 -6.64
CA PHE A 10 0.66 -7.05 -5.72
C PHE A 10 1.90 -6.51 -6.43
N VAL A 11 2.45 -7.26 -7.39
CA VAL A 11 3.57 -6.82 -8.24
C VAL A 11 3.20 -5.54 -9.00
N ARG A 12 2.00 -5.45 -9.59
CA ARG A 12 1.53 -4.21 -10.25
C ARG A 12 1.47 -3.03 -9.27
N ALA A 13 1.00 -3.26 -8.05
CA ALA A 13 0.97 -2.20 -7.02
C ALA A 13 2.37 -1.74 -6.61
N LEU A 14 3.31 -2.67 -6.47
CA LEU A 14 4.72 -2.35 -6.20
C LEU A 14 5.34 -1.57 -7.37
N ASP A 15 5.11 -1.99 -8.62
CA ASP A 15 5.67 -1.32 -9.80
C ASP A 15 5.14 0.11 -9.95
N GLN A 16 3.83 0.32 -9.73
CA GLN A 16 3.24 1.65 -9.76
C GLN A 16 3.78 2.55 -8.64
N ALA A 17 3.85 2.04 -7.41
CA ALA A 17 4.42 2.79 -6.30
C ALA A 17 5.89 3.14 -6.56
N GLN A 18 6.66 2.22 -7.13
CA GLN A 18 8.04 2.48 -7.55
C GLN A 18 8.14 3.60 -8.57
N GLN A 19 7.28 3.62 -9.58
CA GLN A 19 7.28 4.68 -10.60
C GLN A 19 7.04 6.06 -9.98
N LEU A 20 6.14 6.16 -8.99
CA LEU A 20 5.91 7.41 -8.27
C LEU A 20 7.10 7.80 -7.38
N VAL A 21 7.71 6.83 -6.68
CA VAL A 21 8.94 7.03 -5.89
C VAL A 21 10.09 7.54 -6.78
N ASP A 22 10.34 6.86 -7.90
CA ASP A 22 11.42 7.19 -8.85
C ASP A 22 11.24 8.60 -9.45
N THR A 23 10.01 9.12 -9.47
CA THR A 23 9.71 10.40 -10.10
C THR A 23 9.36 11.52 -9.11
N THR A 24 9.40 11.24 -7.81
CA THR A 24 9.23 12.25 -6.75
C THR A 24 10.55 12.97 -6.51
N GLY A 25 10.58 14.28 -6.80
CA GLY A 25 11.77 15.12 -6.63
C GLY A 25 11.87 15.77 -5.25
N PRO A 26 13.03 16.37 -4.92
CA PRO A 26 13.27 17.02 -3.63
C PRO A 26 12.30 18.18 -3.34
N ASP A 27 11.85 18.89 -4.37
CA ASP A 27 10.91 20.02 -4.23
C ASP A 27 9.52 19.59 -3.74
N ASN A 28 9.21 18.29 -3.76
CA ASN A 28 7.92 17.76 -3.34
C ASN A 28 7.90 17.32 -1.87
N LEU A 29 9.05 17.19 -1.22
CA LEU A 29 9.17 16.43 0.04
C LEU A 29 8.35 17.01 1.20
N ASP A 30 8.20 18.33 1.27
CA ASP A 30 7.45 19.02 2.32
C ASP A 30 5.96 19.22 1.98
N LEU A 31 5.50 18.73 0.81
CA LEU A 31 4.10 18.87 0.43
C LEU A 31 3.21 18.02 1.34
N PRO A 32 2.04 18.55 1.78
CA PRO A 32 1.08 17.75 2.53
C PRO A 32 0.51 16.66 1.61
N THR A 33 0.19 15.50 2.19
CA THR A 33 -0.53 14.45 1.47
C THR A 33 -2.00 14.44 1.88
N PRO A 34 -2.88 13.76 1.13
CA PRO A 34 -4.22 13.46 1.61
C PRO A 34 -4.25 12.59 2.88
N CYS A 35 -3.11 12.03 3.31
CA CYS A 35 -2.96 11.34 4.60
C CYS A 35 -2.46 12.38 5.58
N ASP A 36 -3.31 12.80 6.51
CA ASP A 36 -2.97 13.84 7.49
C ASP A 36 -1.80 13.46 8.40
N GLU A 37 -1.49 12.17 8.53
CA GLU A 37 -0.30 11.65 9.22
C GLU A 37 1.02 11.90 8.48
N TYR A 38 0.99 12.17 7.18
CA TYR A 38 2.19 12.20 6.33
C TYR A 38 2.27 13.45 5.43
N ASP A 39 3.43 14.09 5.43
CA ASP A 39 3.95 14.81 4.25
C ASP A 39 4.55 13.82 3.24
N VAL A 40 4.96 14.29 2.07
CA VAL A 40 5.53 13.40 1.03
C VAL A 40 6.78 12.67 1.53
N SER A 41 7.67 13.34 2.26
CA SER A 41 8.90 12.73 2.81
C SER A 41 8.59 11.55 3.74
N THR A 42 7.68 11.76 4.68
CA THR A 42 7.25 10.73 5.63
C THR A 42 6.44 9.62 4.96
N LEU A 43 5.63 9.94 3.94
CA LEU A 43 4.94 8.93 3.12
C LEU A 43 5.92 8.04 2.35
N LEU A 44 6.98 8.60 1.77
CA LEU A 44 8.05 7.82 1.13
C LEU A 44 8.74 6.88 2.13
N GLY A 45 9.04 7.38 3.33
CA GLY A 45 9.58 6.56 4.43
C GLY A 45 8.63 5.46 4.88
N HIS A 46 7.32 5.72 4.90
CA HIS A 46 6.28 4.74 5.22
C HIS A 46 6.19 3.66 4.14
N LEU A 47 6.17 4.04 2.87
CA LEU A 47 6.16 3.12 1.73
C LEU A 47 7.37 2.16 1.74
N LEU A 48 8.55 2.64 2.12
CA LEU A 48 9.71 1.76 2.35
C LEU A 48 9.45 0.76 3.49
N THR A 49 8.85 1.21 4.60
CA THR A 49 8.45 0.34 5.71
C THR A 49 7.46 -0.74 5.26
N VAL A 50 6.47 -0.39 4.43
CA VAL A 50 5.44 -1.32 3.93
C VAL A 50 6.08 -2.52 3.23
N ILE A 51 7.06 -2.29 2.34
CA ILE A 51 7.80 -3.38 1.66
C ILE A 51 8.55 -4.26 2.67
N ALA A 52 9.25 -3.65 3.62
CA ALA A 52 10.05 -4.40 4.58
C ALA A 52 9.17 -5.25 5.52
N ARG A 53 7.98 -4.74 5.89
CA ARG A 53 7.03 -5.43 6.77
C ARG A 53 6.40 -6.64 6.10
N ILE A 54 5.90 -6.51 4.87
CA ILE A 54 5.32 -7.67 4.17
C ILE A 54 6.37 -8.74 3.89
N ASP A 55 7.59 -8.35 3.49
CA ASP A 55 8.69 -9.28 3.32
C ASP A 55 8.99 -10.06 4.61
N LEU A 56 9.17 -9.36 5.74
CA LEU A 56 9.43 -9.99 7.02
C LEU A 56 8.27 -10.89 7.46
N ALA A 57 7.02 -10.45 7.29
CA ALA A 57 5.84 -11.20 7.64
C ALA A 57 5.72 -12.50 6.82
N LEU A 58 5.99 -12.45 5.51
CA LEU A 58 6.00 -13.62 4.63
C LEU A 58 7.16 -14.58 4.94
N ARG A 59 8.26 -14.05 5.49
CA ARG A 59 9.35 -14.88 6.05
C ARG A 59 9.04 -15.45 7.44
N GLY A 60 7.89 -15.11 8.03
CA GLY A 60 7.42 -15.62 9.33
C GLY A 60 7.93 -14.82 10.53
N GLY A 61 8.56 -13.66 10.29
CA GLY A 61 8.96 -12.73 11.33
C GLY A 61 7.81 -11.83 11.81
N ASP A 62 8.12 -11.00 12.80
CA ASP A 62 7.18 -10.02 13.36
C ASP A 62 7.35 -8.65 12.69
N PRO A 63 6.41 -8.20 11.82
CA PRO A 63 6.51 -6.91 11.15
C PRO A 63 6.44 -5.71 12.10
N LEU A 64 5.97 -5.89 13.34
CA LEU A 64 5.95 -4.82 14.34
C LEU A 64 7.34 -4.46 14.87
N THR A 65 8.35 -5.29 14.60
CA THR A 65 9.76 -4.97 14.88
C THR A 65 10.33 -3.89 13.95
N ILE A 66 9.64 -3.62 12.83
CA ILE A 66 9.99 -2.56 11.88
C ILE A 66 9.16 -1.30 12.23
N PRO A 67 9.78 -0.12 12.33
CA PRO A 67 9.07 1.13 12.66
C PRO A 67 8.02 1.47 11.60
N VAL A 68 7.01 2.26 11.96
CA VAL A 68 5.93 2.66 11.04
C VAL A 68 6.44 3.51 9.86
N VAL A 69 7.49 4.30 10.09
CA VAL A 69 8.16 5.11 9.07
C VAL A 69 9.65 4.82 9.11
N THR A 70 10.24 4.51 7.95
CA THR A 70 11.71 4.46 7.79
C THR A 70 12.22 5.90 7.63
N THR A 71 13.14 6.34 8.48
CA THR A 71 13.72 7.70 8.46
C THR A 71 15.21 7.68 8.10
N GLY A 72 15.76 8.83 7.68
CA GLY A 72 17.21 8.98 7.45
C GLY A 72 17.70 8.21 6.22
N VAL A 73 16.88 8.16 5.16
CA VAL A 73 17.22 7.53 3.89
C VAL A 73 17.61 8.62 2.90
N ASP A 74 18.87 8.62 2.47
CA ASP A 74 19.39 9.64 1.54
C ASP A 74 18.87 9.44 0.10
N ASP A 75 18.74 8.18 -0.34
CA ASP A 75 18.26 7.80 -1.67
C ASP A 75 17.10 6.80 -1.55
N VAL A 76 15.87 7.33 -1.51
CA VAL A 76 14.65 6.53 -1.41
C VAL A 76 14.47 5.60 -2.62
N PRO A 77 14.65 6.04 -3.89
CA PRO A 77 14.62 5.15 -5.05
C PRO A 77 15.57 3.96 -4.95
N ALA A 78 16.82 4.17 -4.51
CA ALA A 78 17.78 3.08 -4.34
C ALA A 78 17.35 2.12 -3.22
N ALA A 79 16.94 2.64 -2.06
CA ALA A 79 16.46 1.85 -0.94
C ALA A 79 15.20 1.03 -1.31
N TRP A 80 14.30 1.59 -2.11
CA TRP A 80 13.14 0.88 -2.65
C TRP A 80 13.58 -0.33 -3.47
N LYS A 81 14.50 -0.13 -4.43
CA LYS A 81 15.00 -1.19 -5.32
C LYS A 81 15.68 -2.32 -4.54
N GLU A 82 16.48 -1.98 -3.52
CA GLU A 82 17.10 -2.97 -2.63
C GLU A 82 16.05 -3.82 -1.90
N ARG A 83 15.06 -3.18 -1.28
CA ARG A 83 13.98 -3.89 -0.56
C ARG A 83 13.11 -4.72 -1.50
N ARG A 84 12.89 -4.22 -2.72
CA ARG A 84 12.13 -4.92 -3.77
C ARG A 84 12.81 -6.23 -4.16
N VAL A 85 14.13 -6.25 -4.33
CA VAL A 85 14.88 -7.49 -4.63
C VAL A 85 14.65 -8.54 -3.54
N SER A 86 14.78 -8.17 -2.26
CA SER A 86 14.53 -9.09 -1.14
C SER A 86 13.09 -9.62 -1.12
N LEU A 87 12.11 -8.75 -1.38
CA LEU A 87 10.71 -9.14 -1.41
C LEU A 87 10.40 -10.06 -2.61
N ASP A 88 10.96 -9.79 -3.79
CA ASP A 88 10.78 -10.63 -4.97
C ASP A 88 11.35 -12.05 -4.75
N ASP A 89 12.52 -12.15 -4.10
CA ASP A 89 13.10 -13.44 -3.67
C ASP A 89 12.16 -14.20 -2.71
N THR A 90 11.55 -13.50 -1.75
CA THR A 90 10.55 -14.08 -0.84
C THR A 90 9.29 -14.54 -1.60
N LEU A 91 8.78 -13.76 -2.55
CA LEU A 91 7.56 -14.07 -3.31
C LEU A 91 7.72 -15.25 -4.28
N ALA A 92 8.96 -15.59 -4.64
CA ALA A 92 9.28 -16.73 -5.50
C ALA A 92 9.01 -18.10 -4.84
N ASP A 93 8.96 -18.17 -3.51
CA ASP A 93 8.61 -19.39 -2.78
C ASP A 93 7.08 -19.52 -2.64
N ASP A 94 6.47 -20.46 -3.36
CA ASP A 94 5.02 -20.73 -3.29
C ASP A 94 4.52 -21.05 -1.87
N ALA A 95 5.38 -21.54 -0.97
CA ALA A 95 5.00 -21.83 0.41
C ALA A 95 4.60 -20.57 1.19
N VAL A 96 5.02 -19.37 0.76
CA VAL A 96 4.63 -18.12 1.43
C VAL A 96 3.13 -17.86 1.34
N LEU A 97 2.45 -18.33 0.28
CA LEU A 97 1.00 -18.13 0.12
C LEU A 97 0.18 -18.77 1.25
N GLY A 98 0.64 -19.92 1.75
CA GLY A 98 -0.01 -20.66 2.84
C GLY A 98 0.58 -20.36 4.22
N ARG A 99 1.73 -19.70 4.31
CA ARG A 99 2.40 -19.42 5.59
C ARG A 99 1.55 -18.48 6.44
N ILE A 100 1.51 -18.73 7.74
CA ILE A 100 0.79 -17.89 8.68
C ILE A 100 1.61 -16.63 9.01
N CYS A 101 1.06 -15.47 8.67
CA CYS A 101 1.59 -14.15 8.99
C CYS A 101 0.84 -13.56 10.19
N LYS A 102 1.59 -13.03 11.16
CA LYS A 102 1.04 -12.26 12.28
C LYS A 102 1.13 -10.79 11.96
N LEU A 103 -0.02 -10.15 11.74
CA LEU A 103 -0.15 -8.73 11.43
C LEU A 103 -0.79 -8.00 12.63
N PRO A 104 -0.64 -6.66 12.73
CA PRO A 104 -1.16 -5.90 13.87
C PRO A 104 -2.67 -6.07 14.08
N TRP A 105 -3.43 -6.32 13.01
CA TRP A 105 -4.88 -6.46 13.01
C TRP A 105 -5.36 -7.92 12.93
N GLY A 106 -4.46 -8.92 12.95
CA GLY A 106 -4.87 -10.32 12.94
C GLY A 106 -3.82 -11.30 12.41
N THR A 107 -4.19 -12.57 12.36
CA THR A 107 -3.33 -13.65 11.85
C THR A 107 -3.96 -14.26 10.60
N PHE A 108 -3.21 -14.29 9.50
CA PHE A 108 -3.73 -14.64 8.18
C PHE A 108 -2.74 -15.50 7.38
N PRO A 109 -3.20 -16.31 6.41
CA PRO A 109 -2.32 -16.87 5.39
C PRO A 109 -1.63 -15.78 4.57
N GLY A 110 -0.42 -16.03 4.08
CA GLY A 110 0.36 -15.05 3.32
C GLY A 110 -0.36 -14.53 2.09
N ALA A 111 -1.19 -15.33 1.42
CA ALA A 111 -2.03 -14.84 0.33
C ALA A 111 -2.98 -13.69 0.75
N ALA A 112 -3.58 -13.79 1.94
CA ALA A 112 -4.43 -12.72 2.47
C ALA A 112 -3.60 -11.51 2.94
N ALA A 113 -2.40 -11.73 3.48
CA ALA A 113 -1.47 -10.65 3.80
C ALA A 113 -1.05 -9.88 2.55
N ILE A 114 -0.67 -10.56 1.47
CA ILE A 114 -0.35 -9.95 0.17
C ILE A 114 -1.52 -9.11 -0.35
N GLY A 115 -2.76 -9.63 -0.25
CA GLY A 115 -3.96 -8.87 -0.58
C GLY A 115 -4.06 -7.57 0.22
N ALA A 116 -3.97 -7.62 1.54
CA ALA A 116 -4.05 -6.43 2.40
C ALA A 116 -2.98 -5.38 2.04
N TYR A 117 -1.73 -5.80 1.88
CA TYR A 117 -0.62 -4.92 1.50
C TYR A 117 -0.74 -4.37 0.07
N THR A 118 -1.43 -5.07 -0.84
CA THR A 118 -1.80 -4.52 -2.16
C THR A 118 -2.73 -3.32 -2.01
N GLY A 119 -3.70 -3.40 -1.09
CA GLY A 119 -4.61 -2.29 -0.78
C GLY A 119 -3.90 -1.10 -0.15
N GLU A 120 -2.98 -1.36 0.78
CA GLU A 120 -2.14 -0.35 1.43
C GLU A 120 -1.26 0.39 0.41
N LEU A 121 -0.53 -0.35 -0.45
CA LEU A 121 0.29 0.24 -1.52
C LEU A 121 -0.55 1.04 -2.52
N ALA A 122 -1.68 0.50 -2.98
CA ALA A 122 -2.54 1.21 -3.93
C ALA A 122 -3.07 2.53 -3.33
N THR A 123 -3.50 2.51 -2.06
CA THR A 123 -4.01 3.70 -1.38
C THR A 123 -2.92 4.76 -1.24
N HIS A 124 -1.72 4.38 -0.79
CA HIS A 124 -0.62 5.32 -0.61
C HIS A 124 0.05 5.75 -1.91
N ALA A 125 -0.02 4.95 -2.98
CA ALA A 125 0.31 5.40 -4.33
C ALA A 125 -0.62 6.53 -4.79
N TRP A 126 -1.92 6.44 -4.48
CA TRP A 126 -2.84 7.55 -4.75
C TRP A 126 -2.52 8.79 -3.93
N ASP A 127 -2.20 8.64 -2.63
CA ASP A 127 -1.79 9.76 -1.78
C ASP A 127 -0.58 10.51 -2.35
N LEU A 128 0.45 9.76 -2.75
CA LEU A 128 1.67 10.31 -3.33
C LEU A 128 1.40 10.95 -4.69
N ALA A 129 0.63 10.29 -5.55
CA ALA A 129 0.26 10.83 -6.85
C ALA A 129 -0.58 12.11 -6.74
N LYS A 130 -1.53 12.17 -5.80
CA LYS A 130 -2.34 13.36 -5.54
C LYS A 130 -1.47 14.52 -5.04
N ALA A 131 -0.60 14.27 -4.06
CA ALA A 131 0.29 15.27 -3.48
C ALA A 131 1.28 15.84 -4.51
N THR A 132 1.75 15.02 -5.44
CA THR A 132 2.76 15.39 -6.44
C THR A 132 2.19 15.77 -7.81
N GLY A 133 0.86 15.78 -7.97
CA GLY A 133 0.19 16.15 -9.22
C GLY A 133 0.34 15.14 -10.36
N ARG A 134 0.42 13.84 -10.04
CA ARG A 134 0.74 12.71 -10.94
C ARG A 134 -0.35 11.63 -11.02
N LEU A 135 -1.61 12.02 -10.81
CA LEU A 135 -2.74 11.09 -10.88
C LEU A 135 -2.87 10.38 -12.25
N ASP A 136 -2.36 11.00 -13.30
CA ASP A 136 -2.28 10.44 -14.66
C ASP A 136 -1.38 9.20 -14.77
N GLN A 137 -0.49 8.98 -13.80
CA GLN A 137 0.38 7.80 -13.75
C GLN A 137 -0.28 6.58 -13.08
N LEU A 138 -1.48 6.75 -12.53
CA LEU A 138 -2.17 5.68 -11.81
C LEU A 138 -2.94 4.75 -12.77
N ASP A 139 -2.69 3.46 -12.63
CA ASP A 139 -3.40 2.37 -13.32
C ASP A 139 -4.79 2.18 -12.71
N GLN A 140 -5.81 2.75 -13.36
CA GLN A 140 -7.18 2.69 -12.89
C GLN A 140 -7.72 1.24 -12.77
N ASP A 141 -7.22 0.31 -13.59
CA ASP A 141 -7.62 -1.10 -13.53
C ASP A 141 -7.05 -1.80 -12.29
N LEU A 142 -5.91 -1.34 -11.77
CA LEU A 142 -5.37 -1.80 -10.49
C LEU A 142 -6.32 -1.42 -9.34
N ALA A 143 -6.73 -0.16 -9.25
CA ALA A 143 -7.67 0.30 -8.22
C ALA A 143 -9.02 -0.43 -8.31
N ALA A 144 -9.55 -0.63 -9.53
CA ALA A 144 -10.79 -1.35 -9.75
C ALA A 144 -10.74 -2.80 -9.23
N GLN A 145 -9.60 -3.47 -9.35
CA GLN A 145 -9.39 -4.84 -8.85
C GLN A 145 -9.13 -4.90 -7.34
N VAL A 146 -8.50 -3.87 -6.78
CA VAL A 146 -8.17 -3.78 -5.35
C VAL A 146 -9.38 -3.40 -4.49
N LEU A 147 -10.25 -2.52 -4.99
CA LEU A 147 -11.37 -1.96 -4.24
C LEU A 147 -12.32 -3.01 -3.62
N PRO A 148 -12.77 -4.07 -4.32
CA PRO A 148 -13.61 -5.10 -3.72
C PRO A 148 -12.97 -5.80 -2.52
N MET A 149 -11.66 -6.02 -2.57
CA MET A 149 -10.89 -6.63 -1.48
C MET A 149 -10.77 -5.66 -0.30
N VAL A 150 -10.47 -4.38 -0.54
CA VAL A 150 -10.43 -3.36 0.52
C VAL A 150 -11.78 -3.23 1.22
N ARG A 151 -12.89 -3.20 0.47
CA ARG A 151 -14.26 -3.18 1.04
C ARG A 151 -14.56 -4.39 1.93
N ARG A 152 -13.95 -5.54 1.64
CA ARG A 152 -14.14 -6.78 2.41
C ARG A 152 -13.41 -6.76 3.75
N PHE A 153 -12.22 -6.15 3.80
CA PHE A 153 -11.38 -6.08 5.00
C PHE A 153 -11.64 -4.83 5.86
N VAL A 154 -12.02 -3.72 5.23
CA VAL A 154 -12.30 -2.44 5.88
C VAL A 154 -13.78 -2.08 5.68
N PRO A 155 -14.68 -2.53 6.58
CA PRO A 155 -16.10 -2.22 6.46
C PRO A 155 -16.34 -0.71 6.57
N ALA A 156 -17.45 -0.22 6.00
CA ALA A 156 -17.82 1.19 6.07
C ALA A 156 -18.16 1.63 7.51
N GLU A 157 -18.79 0.74 8.26
CA GLU A 157 -19.30 0.98 9.61
C GLU A 157 -18.25 0.63 10.68
N GLY A 158 -18.34 1.25 11.86
CA GLY A 158 -17.45 0.95 13.00
C GLY A 158 -16.06 1.60 12.96
N ARG A 159 -15.85 2.50 12.00
CA ARG A 159 -14.63 3.31 11.83
C ARG A 159 -14.49 4.42 12.90
N GLY A 160 -13.27 4.91 13.11
CA GLY A 160 -12.96 5.91 14.15
C GLY A 160 -12.85 5.35 15.58
N GLY A 161 -12.65 4.03 15.69
CA GLY A 161 -12.49 3.33 16.97
C GLY A 161 -11.53 2.17 16.81
N HIS A 162 -12.02 0.93 16.99
CA HIS A 162 -11.21 -0.29 16.79
C HIS A 162 -10.72 -0.48 15.34
N ILE A 163 -11.40 0.14 14.37
CA ILE A 163 -10.97 0.24 12.97
C ILE A 163 -10.36 1.63 12.79
N PRO A 164 -9.02 1.73 12.66
CA PRO A 164 -8.29 3.00 12.61
C PRO A 164 -8.33 3.60 11.19
N PHE A 165 -9.53 3.77 10.64
CA PHE A 165 -9.77 4.43 9.36
C PHE A 165 -10.73 5.59 9.57
N ALA A 166 -10.56 6.67 8.80
CA ALA A 166 -11.54 7.75 8.73
C ALA A 166 -12.86 7.25 8.11
N ALA A 167 -13.94 8.00 8.34
CA ALA A 167 -15.24 7.71 7.74
C ALA A 167 -15.13 7.70 6.21
N VAL A 168 -15.89 6.80 5.55
CA VAL A 168 -15.97 6.77 4.09
C VAL A 168 -16.41 8.15 3.58
N VAL A 169 -15.66 8.69 2.62
CA VAL A 169 -16.05 9.90 1.89
C VAL A 169 -16.85 9.46 0.67
N PRO A 170 -18.14 9.83 0.55
CA PRO A 170 -18.96 9.48 -0.60
C PRO A 170 -18.39 10.08 -1.89
N VAL A 171 -18.35 9.28 -2.93
CA VAL A 171 -18.02 9.70 -4.30
C VAL A 171 -19.11 9.22 -5.25
N ALA A 172 -19.17 9.77 -6.46
CA ALA A 172 -20.09 9.29 -7.48
C ALA A 172 -19.76 7.85 -7.89
N ASP A 173 -20.78 7.07 -8.24
CA ASP A 173 -20.60 5.66 -8.64
C ASP A 173 -19.79 5.50 -9.94
N ASP A 174 -19.77 6.55 -10.77
CA ASP A 174 -19.00 6.67 -12.00
C ASP A 174 -17.68 7.45 -11.84
N ALA A 175 -17.28 7.80 -10.60
CA ALA A 175 -15.99 8.39 -10.32
C ALA A 175 -14.85 7.44 -10.72
N ALA A 176 -13.65 7.99 -10.96
CA ALA A 176 -12.49 7.18 -11.31
C ALA A 176 -12.22 6.11 -10.23
N PRO A 177 -11.80 4.88 -10.60
CA PRO A 177 -11.57 3.81 -9.63
C PRO A 177 -10.70 4.20 -8.44
N TYR A 178 -9.67 5.01 -8.67
CA TYR A 178 -8.82 5.51 -7.60
C TYR A 178 -9.51 6.51 -6.67
N ASP A 179 -10.42 7.33 -7.17
CA ASP A 179 -11.24 8.23 -6.34
C ASP A 179 -12.22 7.42 -5.47
N GLN A 180 -12.78 6.34 -6.02
CA GLN A 180 -13.60 5.40 -5.24
C GLN A 180 -12.80 4.67 -4.16
N LEU A 181 -11.57 4.26 -4.46
CA LEU A 181 -10.66 3.67 -3.48
C LEU A 181 -10.28 4.67 -2.39
N ALA A 182 -9.86 5.88 -2.77
CA ALA A 182 -9.48 6.95 -1.86
C ALA A 182 -10.66 7.36 -0.96
N GLY A 183 -11.84 7.59 -1.54
CA GLY A 183 -13.06 7.89 -0.79
C GLY A 183 -13.43 6.76 0.18
N TRP A 184 -13.31 5.50 -0.25
CA TRP A 184 -13.51 4.36 0.64
C TRP A 184 -12.50 4.30 1.78
N GLN A 185 -11.27 4.79 1.60
CA GLN A 185 -10.26 4.85 2.65
C GLN A 185 -10.37 6.12 3.53
N GLY A 186 -11.41 6.94 3.28
CA GLY A 186 -11.72 8.14 4.04
C GLY A 186 -10.95 9.38 3.61
N ARG A 187 -10.38 9.37 2.39
CA ARG A 187 -9.69 10.51 1.80
C ARG A 187 -10.65 11.35 0.96
N GLN A 188 -10.31 12.61 0.72
CA GLN A 188 -11.09 13.51 -0.15
C GLN A 188 -10.47 13.54 -1.55
N PRO A 189 -11.12 12.94 -2.58
CA PRO A 189 -10.58 12.91 -3.93
C PRO A 189 -10.63 14.25 -4.66
#